data_AF-A0A293MDB6-F1
#
_entry.id   AF-A0A293MDB6-F1
#
_cell.length_a   1.000
_cell.length_b   1.000
_cell.length_c   1.000
_cell.angle_alpha   90.00
_cell.angle_beta   90.00
_cell.angle_gamma   90.00
#
_symmetry.space_group_name_H-M   'P 1'
#
loop_
_entity.id
_entity.type
_entity.pdbx_description
1 polymer ?
#
loop_
_entity_poly.entity_id
_entity_poly.type
_entity_poly.pdbx_seq_one_letter_code
_entity_poly.pdbx_strand_id
1 'polypeptide(L)'
;MTKYSLPEHDVVVLLWTTLMSGMDWNKKEELVADQALKHLRQYTSLLQGSTTTPKAEVALLVRVHVFVAEIFKITEGKKRLS
;
A
#
# COMPACT_ATOMS: atom_id res chain seq x y z
N MET A 1 15.20 -16.94 19.21
CA MET A 1 13.89 -17.20 18.58
C MET A 1 13.88 -16.52 17.21
N THR A 2 14.15 -17.22 16.11
CA THR A 2 13.92 -16.70 14.75
C THR A 2 12.85 -17.57 14.12
N LYS A 3 11.59 -17.33 14.52
CA LYS A 3 10.49 -18.26 14.21
C LYS A 3 10.21 -18.34 12.70
N TYR A 4 10.59 -17.33 11.92
CA TYR A 4 10.56 -17.32 10.46
C TYR A 4 11.67 -16.39 9.97
N SER A 5 12.71 -16.89 9.32
CA SER A 5 13.82 -16.08 8.80
C SER A 5 13.41 -15.29 7.56
N LEU A 6 12.25 -14.62 7.61
CA LEU A 6 11.69 -13.89 6.49
C LEU A 6 12.54 -12.65 6.22
N PRO A 7 13.00 -12.47 4.98
CA PRO A 7 13.63 -11.23 4.57
C PRO A 7 12.71 -10.04 4.83
N GLU A 8 13.30 -8.93 5.31
CA GLU A 8 12.55 -7.73 5.65
C GLU A 8 11.66 -7.21 4.51
N HIS A 9 12.14 -7.26 3.27
CA HIS A 9 11.33 -6.90 2.09
C HIS A 9 10.08 -7.77 1.92
N ASP A 10 10.12 -9.06 2.27
CA ASP A 10 8.95 -9.94 2.20
C ASP A 10 7.96 -9.60 3.31
N VAL A 11 8.45 -9.23 4.50
CA VAL A 11 7.64 -8.75 5.62
C VAL A 11 6.88 -7.48 5.22
N VAL A 12 7.55 -6.52 4.59
CA VAL A 12 6.92 -5.28 4.10
C VAL A 12 5.84 -5.58 3.06
N VAL A 13 6.12 -6.48 2.11
CA VAL A 13 5.14 -6.88 1.11
C VAL A 13 3.90 -7.51 1.76
N LEU A 14 4.10 -8.42 2.72
CA LEU A 14 3.01 -9.08 3.44
C LEU A 14 2.18 -8.09 4.28
N LEU A 15 2.86 -7.17 4.99
CA LEU A 15 2.20 -6.11 5.75
C LEU A 15 1.35 -5.23 4.83
N TRP A 16 1.92 -4.76 3.73
CA TRP A 16 1.20 -3.95 2.75
C TRP A 16 -0.03 -4.69 2.21
N THR A 17 0.13 -5.92 1.72
CA THR A 17 -0.99 -6.70 1.18
C THR A 17 -2.10 -6.87 2.22
N THR A 18 -1.74 -7.21 3.46
CA THR A 18 -2.72 -7.40 4.53
C THR A 18 -3.46 -6.11 4.87
N LEU A 19 -2.73 -4.99 5.02
CA LEU A 19 -3.30 -3.68 5.33
C LEU A 19 -4.26 -3.18 4.26
N MET A 20 -3.92 -3.42 2.99
CA MET A 20 -4.71 -2.94 1.86
C MET A 20 -5.88 -3.86 1.51
N SER A 21 -5.78 -5.17 1.78
CA SER A 21 -6.87 -6.14 1.57
C SER A 21 -7.90 -6.16 2.71
N GLY A 22 -7.51 -5.78 3.92
CA GLY A 22 -8.43 -5.74 5.08
C GLY A 22 -9.38 -4.55 5.12
N MET A 23 -9.29 -3.64 4.14
CA MET A 23 -10.03 -2.38 4.14
C MET A 23 -11.14 -2.39 3.09
N ASP A 24 -12.34 -1.99 3.50
CA ASP A 24 -13.44 -1.73 2.56
C ASP A 24 -13.27 -0.34 1.96
N TRP A 25 -12.85 -0.31 0.69
CA TRP A 25 -12.54 0.92 -0.04
C TRP A 25 -13.82 1.65 -0.46
N ASN A 26 -13.76 2.98 -0.45
CA ASN A 26 -14.89 3.80 -0.84
C ASN A 26 -15.31 3.49 -2.28
N LYS A 27 -16.63 3.44 -2.53
CA LYS A 27 -17.19 3.26 -3.88
C LYS A 27 -16.91 4.47 -4.79
N LYS A 28 -16.68 5.64 -4.19
CA LYS A 28 -16.27 6.86 -4.87
C LYS A 28 -14.75 6.88 -4.98
N GLU A 29 -14.24 6.68 -6.19
CA GLU A 29 -12.80 6.59 -6.48
C GLU A 29 -12.04 7.85 -6.07
N GLU A 30 -12.64 9.02 -6.23
CA GLU A 30 -12.08 10.29 -5.81
C GLU A 30 -11.87 10.38 -4.28
N LEU A 31 -12.61 9.58 -3.50
CA LEU A 31 -12.47 9.50 -2.05
C LEU A 31 -11.51 8.39 -1.60
N VAL A 32 -11.17 7.43 -2.48
CA VAL A 32 -10.29 6.30 -2.14
C VAL A 32 -8.89 6.80 -1.78
N ALA A 33 -8.37 7.82 -2.47
CA ALA A 33 -7.05 8.39 -2.18
C ALA A 33 -6.97 8.98 -0.76
N ASP A 34 -7.95 9.80 -0.37
CA ASP A 34 -8.01 10.39 0.98
C ASP A 34 -8.23 9.33 2.06
N GLN A 35 -9.06 8.32 1.76
CA GLN A 35 -9.32 7.21 2.68
C GLN A 35 -8.04 6.39 2.90
N ALA A 36 -7.30 6.07 1.83
CA ALA A 36 -6.03 5.36 1.89
C ALA A 36 -4.99 6.13 2.70
N LEU A 37 -4.90 7.45 2.50
CA LEU A 37 -3.99 8.30 3.25
C LEU A 37 -4.30 8.26 4.76
N LYS A 38 -5.57 8.34 5.15
CA LYS A 38 -5.99 8.26 6.56
C LYS A 38 -5.70 6.91 7.18
N HIS A 39 -5.90 5.81 6.45
CA HIS A 39 -5.60 4.46 6.92
C HIS A 39 -4.10 4.24 7.08
N LEU A 40 -3.32 4.51 6.03
CA LEU A 40 -1.88 4.30 6.01
C LEU A 40 -1.14 5.15 7.06
N ARG A 41 -1.63 6.36 7.36
CA ARG A 41 -1.09 7.21 8.43
C ARG A 41 -1.04 6.54 9.81
N GLN A 42 -1.93 5.59 10.08
CA GLN A 42 -1.95 4.88 11.37
C GLN A 42 -0.86 3.81 11.46
N TYR A 43 -0.34 3.36 10.30
CA TYR A 43 0.65 2.30 10.19
C TYR A 43 2.04 2.81 9.77
N THR A 44 2.24 4.12 9.67
CA THR A 44 3.53 4.71 9.27
C THR A 44 4.67 4.27 10.18
N SER A 45 4.47 4.27 11.49
CA SER A 45 5.48 3.80 12.46
C SER A 45 5.80 2.31 12.29
N LEU A 46 4.80 1.49 11.95
CA LEU A 46 4.98 0.05 11.72
C LEU A 46 5.73 -0.22 10.42
N LEU A 47 5.36 0.49 9.35
CA LEU A 47 6.01 0.39 8.04
C LEU A 47 7.46 0.86 8.14
N GLN A 48 7.71 1.98 8.81
CA GLN A 48 9.07 2.50 9.05
C GLN A 48 9.93 1.51 9.83
N GLY A 49 9.39 0.85 10.86
CA GLY A 49 10.11 -0.18 11.62
C GLY A 49 10.40 -1.45 10.81
N SER A 50 9.71 -1.64 9.69
CA SER A 50 9.86 -2.77 8.78
C SER A 50 10.66 -2.43 7.52
N THR A 51 11.10 -1.17 7.35
CA THR A 51 11.89 -0.71 6.20
C THR A 51 13.23 -0.13 6.65
N THR A 52 14.05 -0.92 7.33
CA THR A 52 15.38 -0.53 7.81
C THR A 52 16.49 -0.72 6.76
N THR A 53 16.20 -1.49 5.70
CA THR A 53 17.12 -1.69 4.57
C THR A 53 16.63 -0.97 3.29
N PRO A 54 17.55 -0.50 2.43
CA PRO A 54 17.18 0.14 1.16
C PRO A 54 16.30 -0.73 0.27
N LYS A 55 16.51 -2.06 0.31
CA LYS A 55 15.70 -3.02 -0.46
C LYS A 55 14.24 -3.05 0.03
N ALA A 56 14.03 -2.98 1.35
CA ALA A 56 12.70 -2.96 1.95
C ALA A 56 11.99 -1.62 1.69
N GLU A 57 12.71 -0.49 1.77
CA GLU A 57 12.19 0.84 1.41
C GLU A 57 11.73 0.89 -0.05
N VAL A 58 12.56 0.42 -0.99
CA VAL A 58 12.20 0.36 -2.42
C VAL A 58 10.99 -0.56 -2.64
N ALA A 59 10.94 -1.71 -1.95
CA ALA A 59 9.79 -2.60 -2.03
C ALA A 59 8.49 -1.89 -1.59
N LEU A 60 8.51 -1.13 -0.49
CA LEU A 60 7.36 -0.36 -0.04
C LEU A 60 6.94 0.70 -1.07
N LEU A 61 7.90 1.46 -1.61
CA LEU A 61 7.65 2.51 -2.60
C LEU A 61 7.01 1.95 -3.86
N VAL A 62 7.48 0.80 -4.36
CA VAL A 62 6.88 0.12 -5.52
C VAL A 62 5.42 -0.24 -5.24
N ARG A 63 5.10 -0.73 -4.04
CA ARG A 63 3.72 -1.08 -3.67
C ARG A 63 2.79 0.13 -3.63
N VAL A 64 3.25 1.22 -3.02
CA VAL A 64 2.52 2.49 -3.01
C VAL A 64 2.27 2.97 -4.44
N HIS A 65 3.29 2.93 -5.29
CA HIS A 65 3.19 3.37 -6.67
C HIS A 65 2.16 2.53 -7.47
N VAL A 66 2.21 1.20 -7.33
CA VAL A 66 1.24 0.29 -7.99
C VAL A 66 -0.19 0.60 -7.54
N PHE A 67 -0.42 0.85 -6.25
CA PHE A 67 -1.74 1.18 -5.74
C PHE A 67 -2.28 2.51 -6.30
N VAL A 68 -1.44 3.56 -6.33
CA VAL A 68 -1.81 4.85 -6.90
C VAL A 68 -2.09 4.74 -8.39
N ALA A 69 -1.27 3.99 -9.13
CA ALA A 69 -1.47 3.73 -10.55
C ALA A 69 -2.80 2.99 -10.80
N GLU A 70 -3.19 2.05 -9.94
CA GLU A 70 -4.47 1.34 -10.05
C GLU A 70 -5.65 2.30 -9.89
N ILE A 71 -5.65 3.15 -8.85
CA ILE A 71 -6.69 4.18 -8.66
C ILE A 71 -6.77 5.10 -9.88
N PHE A 72 -5.62 5.53 -10.40
CA PHE A 72 -5.56 6.42 -11.55
C PHE A 72 -6.13 5.78 -12.83
N LYS A 73 -5.79 4.50 -13.10
CA LYS A 73 -6.34 3.76 -14.26
C LYS A 73 -7.85 3.65 -14.21
N ILE A 74 -8.42 3.38 -13.04
CA ILE A 74 -9.87 3.31 -12.87
C ILE A 74 -10.50 4.67 -13.17
N THR A 75 -9.87 5.76 -12.69
CA THR A 75 -10.33 7.14 -12.91
C THR A 75 -10.27 7.53 -14.40
N GLU A 76 -9.19 7.20 -15.11
CA GLU A 76 -9.06 7.47 -16.56
C GLU A 76 -9.98 6.59 -17.42
N GLY A 77 -10.19 5.33 -17.01
CA GLY A 77 -11.13 4.42 -17.67
C GLY A 77 -12.56 4.96 -17.69
N LYS A 78 -13.00 5.60 -16.61
CA LYS A 78 -14.29 6.30 -16.57
C LYS A 78 -14.34 7.54 -17.46
N LYS A 79 -13.26 8.35 -17.49
CA LYS A 79 -13.20 9.56 -18.34
C LYS A 79 -13.24 9.29 -19.83
N ARG A 80 -12.77 8.12 -20.29
CA ARG A 80 -12.85 7.75 -21.72
C ARG A 80 -14.23 7.27 -22.17
N LEU A 81 -15.13 6.97 -21.24
CA LEU A 81 -16.48 6.46 -21.50
C LEU A 81 -17.58 7.51 -21.26
N SER A 82 -17.22 8.72 -20.81
CA SER A 82 -18.10 9.88 -20.60
C SER A 82 -17.90 10.94 -21.69
#